data_AF-A0A5W0NNU5-F1
#
_entry.id   AF-A0A5W0NNU5-F1
#
_cell.length_a   1.000
_cell.length_b   1.000
_cell.length_c   1.000
_cell.angle_alpha   90.00
_cell.angle_beta   90.00
_cell.angle_gamma   90.00
#
_symmetry.space_group_name_H-M   'P 1'
#
loop_
_entity.id
_entity.type
_entity.pdbx_description
1 polymer ?
#
loop_
_entity_poly.entity_id
_entity_poly.type
_entity_poly.pdbx_seq_one_letter_code
_entity_poly.pdbx_strand_id
1 'polypeptide(L)'
;MNRILVSAIVVLLIVTAVLAWTTERYHGNAIRYKEQRDTTTHNLNLANETISDMQTRQRDVAALDAKYTKELADAQTRNTDLKRRLAAGGRVRVEGRCSVPTQTETASTSRVGNAATVELSPGAGQNVFNIRAGIISDQEKLKYLQEYIRTQCY
;
A
#
# COMPACT_ATOMS: atom_id res chain seq x y z
N MET A 1 -73.13 -0.79 -53.77
CA MET A 1 -71.68 -1.02 -53.91
C MET A 1 -70.83 -0.38 -52.80
N ASN A 2 -71.27 0.70 -52.13
CA ASN A 2 -70.44 1.40 -51.11
C ASN A 2 -70.31 0.70 -49.74
N ARG A 3 -71.29 -0.11 -49.29
CA ARG A 3 -71.26 -0.65 -47.91
C ARG A 3 -70.14 -1.68 -47.67
N ILE A 4 -69.87 -2.52 -48.67
CA ILE A 4 -68.80 -3.54 -48.61
C ILE A 4 -67.42 -2.87 -48.64
N LEU A 5 -67.26 -1.86 -49.50
CA LEU A 5 -66.03 -1.08 -49.63
C LEU A 5 -65.71 -0.31 -48.34
N VAL A 6 -66.72 0.33 -47.73
CA VAL A 6 -66.59 0.98 -46.42
C VAL A 6 -66.22 -0.02 -45.32
N SER A 7 -66.86 -1.20 -45.29
CA SER A 7 -66.53 -2.25 -44.32
C SER A 7 -65.09 -2.76 -44.47
N ALA A 8 -64.60 -2.94 -45.70
CA ALA A 8 -63.24 -3.40 -45.96
C ALA A 8 -62.20 -2.36 -45.51
N ILE A 9 -62.45 -1.07 -45.75
CA ILE A 9 -61.59 0.03 -45.29
C ILE A 9 -61.53 0.06 -43.76
N VAL A 10 -62.68 -0.07 -43.08
CA VAL A 10 -62.74 -0.09 -41.62
C VAL A 10 -61.93 -1.25 -41.04
N VAL A 11 -62.06 -2.45 -41.60
CA VAL A 11 -61.28 -3.63 -41.17
C VAL A 11 -59.78 -3.39 -41.37
N LEU A 12 -59.37 -2.84 -42.52
CA LEU A 12 -57.96 -2.55 -42.80
C LEU A 12 -57.39 -1.54 -41.79
N LEU A 13 -58.14 -0.48 -41.47
CA LEU A 13 -57.72 0.50 -40.46
C LEU A 13 -57.55 -0.15 -39.08
N ILE A 14 -58.48 -1.01 -38.67
CA ILE A 14 -58.38 -1.75 -37.40
C ILE A 14 -57.12 -2.62 -37.38
N VAL A 15 -56.84 -3.35 -38.46
CA VAL A 15 -55.64 -4.20 -38.55
C VAL A 15 -54.37 -3.37 -38.45
N THR A 16 -54.28 -2.23 -39.16
CA THR A 16 -53.11 -1.34 -39.07
C THR A 16 -52.93 -0.75 -37.68
N ALA A 17 -54.02 -0.40 -36.98
CA ALA A 17 -53.96 0.10 -35.62
C ALA A 17 -53.45 -0.96 -34.63
N VAL A 18 -53.90 -2.21 -34.76
CA VAL A 18 -53.42 -3.34 -33.93
C VAL A 18 -51.95 -3.62 -34.20
N LEU A 19 -51.52 -3.63 -35.47
CA LEU A 19 -50.12 -3.82 -35.83
C LEU A 19 -49.23 -2.68 -35.31
N ALA A 20 -49.68 -1.43 -35.40
CA ALA A 20 -48.96 -0.28 -34.85
C ALA A 20 -48.83 -0.38 -33.32
N TRP A 21 -49.93 -0.70 -32.62
CA TRP A 21 -49.94 -0.84 -31.16
C TRP A 21 -49.04 -1.97 -30.66
N THR A 22 -49.08 -3.13 -31.33
CA THR A 22 -48.21 -4.26 -30.98
C THR A 22 -46.73 -3.95 -31.25
N THR A 23 -46.42 -3.33 -32.39
CA THR A 23 -45.04 -2.93 -32.74
C THR A 23 -44.48 -1.96 -31.70
N GLU A 24 -45.26 -0.94 -31.30
CA GLU A 24 -44.86 0.02 -30.25
C GLU A 24 -44.64 -0.70 -28.92
N ARG A 25 -45.52 -1.63 -28.54
CA ARG A 25 -45.39 -2.43 -27.31
C ARG A 25 -44.11 -3.27 -27.30
N TYR A 26 -43.79 -3.93 -28.41
CA TYR A 26 -42.58 -4.75 -28.54
C TYR A 26 -41.31 -3.90 -28.59
N HIS A 27 -41.32 -2.80 -29.33
CA HIS A 27 -40.20 -1.87 -29.42
C HIS A 27 -39.90 -1.23 -28.06
N GLY A 28 -40.92 -0.76 -27.35
CA GLY A 28 -40.80 -0.23 -25.99
C GLY A 28 -40.24 -1.27 -25.02
N ASN A 29 -40.73 -2.51 -25.07
CA ASN A 29 -40.15 -3.60 -24.26
C ASN A 29 -38.68 -3.87 -24.63
N ALA A 30 -38.34 -3.93 -25.91
CA ALA A 30 -36.98 -4.18 -26.37
C ALA A 30 -35.99 -3.09 -25.91
N ILE A 31 -36.40 -1.82 -25.97
CA ILE A 31 -35.61 -0.70 -25.44
C ILE A 31 -35.40 -0.87 -23.93
N ARG A 32 -36.47 -1.15 -23.16
CA ARG A 32 -36.36 -1.32 -21.71
C ARG A 32 -35.45 -2.48 -21.31
N TYR A 33 -35.53 -3.62 -22.00
CA TYR A 33 -34.64 -4.76 -21.75
C TYR A 33 -33.19 -4.46 -22.12
N LYS A 34 -32.96 -3.71 -23.21
CA LYS A 34 -31.63 -3.25 -23.58
C LYS A 34 -31.06 -2.33 -22.51
N GLU A 35 -31.81 -1.33 -22.08
CA GLU A 35 -31.39 -0.38 -21.04
C GLU A 35 -31.09 -1.09 -19.71
N GLN A 36 -31.93 -2.04 -19.28
CA GLN A 36 -31.71 -2.81 -18.05
C GLN A 36 -30.43 -3.66 -18.14
N ARG A 37 -30.19 -4.30 -19.29
CA ARG A 37 -28.99 -5.09 -19.54
C ARG A 37 -27.75 -4.22 -19.56
N ASP A 38 -27.78 -3.09 -20.27
CA ASP A 38 -26.66 -2.17 -20.39
C ASP A 38 -26.31 -1.60 -19.00
N THR A 39 -27.32 -1.23 -18.21
CA THR A 39 -27.17 -0.78 -16.82
C THR A 39 -26.54 -1.86 -15.94
N THR A 40 -27.03 -3.10 -16.04
CA THR A 40 -26.52 -4.22 -15.23
C THR A 40 -25.09 -4.58 -15.62
N THR A 41 -24.80 -4.58 -16.92
CA THR A 41 -23.46 -4.85 -17.46
C THR A 41 -22.48 -3.78 -17.01
N HIS A 42 -22.89 -2.51 -17.07
CA HIS A 42 -22.08 -1.39 -16.59
C HIS A 42 -21.78 -1.51 -15.10
N ASN A 43 -22.80 -1.76 -14.27
CA ASN A 43 -22.63 -1.94 -12.82
C ASN A 43 -21.75 -3.15 -12.48
N LEU A 44 -21.91 -4.26 -13.22
CA LEU A 44 -21.08 -5.45 -13.05
C LEU A 44 -19.62 -5.14 -13.38
N ASN A 45 -19.37 -4.44 -14.48
CA ASN A 45 -18.01 -4.05 -14.87
C ASN A 45 -17.38 -3.13 -13.83
N LEU A 46 -18.11 -2.12 -13.34
CA LEU A 46 -17.63 -1.22 -12.30
C LEU A 46 -17.29 -1.97 -10.99
N ALA A 47 -18.15 -2.92 -10.59
CA ALA A 47 -17.90 -3.76 -9.43
C ALA A 47 -16.66 -4.65 -9.63
N ASN A 48 -16.48 -5.21 -10.83
CA ASN A 48 -15.34 -6.05 -11.14
C ASN A 48 -14.02 -5.26 -11.18
N GLU A 49 -14.03 -4.07 -11.76
CA GLU A 49 -12.89 -3.13 -11.73
C GLU A 49 -12.53 -2.77 -10.29
N THR A 50 -13.52 -2.45 -9.46
CA THR A 50 -13.32 -2.15 -8.03
C THR A 50 -12.70 -3.34 -7.28
N ILE A 51 -13.20 -4.55 -7.51
CA ILE A 51 -12.66 -5.77 -6.88
C ILE A 51 -11.21 -6.02 -7.34
N SER A 52 -10.93 -5.86 -8.63
CA SER A 52 -9.59 -6.03 -9.18
C SER A 52 -8.60 -5.01 -8.60
N ASP A 53 -9.01 -3.76 -8.44
CA ASP A 53 -8.21 -2.73 -7.76
C ASP A 53 -7.94 -3.10 -6.30
N MET A 54 -8.98 -3.48 -5.55
CA MET A 54 -8.85 -3.92 -4.16
C MET A 54 -7.90 -5.11 -4.01
N GLN A 55 -7.99 -6.11 -4.89
CA GLN A 55 -7.09 -7.27 -4.89
C GLN A 55 -5.64 -6.88 -5.18
N THR A 56 -5.42 -5.92 -6.08
CA THR A 56 -4.07 -5.44 -6.41
C THR A 56 -3.46 -4.71 -5.23
N ARG A 57 -4.19 -3.77 -4.63
CA ARG A 57 -3.75 -3.06 -3.41
C ARG A 57 -3.46 -4.01 -2.26
N GLN A 58 -4.28 -5.04 -2.04
CA GLN A 58 -4.01 -6.05 -1.01
C GLN A 58 -2.69 -6.80 -1.25
N ARG A 59 -2.42 -7.21 -2.50
CA ARG A 59 -1.16 -7.88 -2.86
C ARG A 59 0.04 -6.95 -2.65
N ASP A 60 -0.08 -5.69 -3.04
CA ASP A 60 0.99 -4.71 -2.92
C ASP A 60 1.31 -4.41 -1.44
N VAL A 61 0.28 -4.25 -0.60
CA VAL A 61 0.44 -4.08 0.85
C VAL A 61 1.07 -5.31 1.49
N ALA A 62 0.65 -6.52 1.10
CA ALA A 62 1.25 -7.76 1.60
C ALA A 62 2.74 -7.89 1.20
N ALA A 63 3.09 -7.48 -0.02
CA ALA A 63 4.49 -7.45 -0.47
C ALA A 63 5.31 -6.41 0.31
N LEU A 64 4.73 -5.25 0.60
CA LEU A 64 5.35 -4.20 1.40
C LEU A 64 5.62 -4.68 2.83
N ASP A 65 4.63 -5.32 3.45
CA ASP A 65 4.73 -5.89 4.79
C ASP A 65 5.82 -6.98 4.86
N ALA A 66 5.82 -7.91 3.89
CA ALA A 66 6.82 -8.96 3.82
C ALA A 66 8.25 -8.40 3.68
N LYS A 67 8.43 -7.35 2.86
CA LYS A 67 9.72 -6.69 2.68
C LYS A 67 10.23 -6.10 3.99
N TYR A 68 9.44 -5.24 4.64
CA TYR A 68 9.89 -4.52 5.82
C TYR A 68 9.95 -5.40 7.08
N THR A 69 9.11 -6.42 7.19
CA THR A 69 9.23 -7.46 8.23
C THR A 69 10.56 -8.21 8.10
N LYS A 70 10.96 -8.57 6.88
CA LYS A 70 12.25 -9.23 6.64
C LYS A 70 13.43 -8.32 6.96
N GLU A 71 13.40 -7.07 6.49
CA GLU A 71 14.47 -6.09 6.76
C GLU A 71 14.64 -5.85 8.28
N LEU A 72 13.52 -5.73 9.01
CA LEU A 72 13.50 -5.60 10.45
C LEU A 72 14.11 -6.84 11.14
N ALA A 73 13.68 -8.05 10.76
CA ALA A 73 14.17 -9.29 11.34
C ALA A 73 15.68 -9.50 11.09
N ASP A 74 16.16 -9.19 9.89
CA ASP A 74 17.57 -9.27 9.53
C ASP A 74 18.40 -8.30 10.38
N ALA A 75 17.93 -7.06 10.53
CA ALA A 75 18.62 -6.03 11.32
C ALA A 75 18.63 -6.37 12.82
N GLN A 76 17.52 -6.90 13.36
CA GLN A 76 17.44 -7.39 14.73
C GLN A 76 18.37 -8.58 14.97
N THR A 77 18.46 -9.51 14.01
CA THR A 77 19.37 -10.66 14.08
C THR A 77 20.82 -10.20 14.16
N ARG A 78 21.23 -9.24 13.32
CA ARG A 78 22.57 -8.64 13.39
C ARG A 78 22.84 -7.96 14.73
N ASN A 79 21.85 -7.29 15.32
CA ASN A 79 22.01 -6.65 16.62
C ASN A 79 22.18 -7.70 17.74
N THR A 80 21.34 -8.75 17.74
CA THR A 80 21.44 -9.88 18.66
C THR A 80 22.79 -10.60 18.54
N ASP A 81 23.33 -10.74 17.32
CA ASP A 81 24.67 -11.28 17.11
C ASP A 81 25.75 -10.47 17.80
N LEU A 82 25.72 -9.14 17.66
CA LEU A 82 26.66 -8.26 18.35
C LEU A 82 26.52 -8.32 19.87
N LYS A 83 25.29 -8.38 20.39
CA LYS A 83 25.04 -8.56 21.84
C LYS A 83 25.68 -9.85 22.35
N ARG A 84 25.50 -10.96 21.62
CA ARG A 84 26.08 -12.26 21.97
C ARG A 84 27.60 -12.24 21.93
N ARG A 85 28.19 -11.63 20.90
CA ARG A 85 29.65 -11.48 20.78
C ARG A 85 30.23 -10.68 21.94
N LEU A 86 29.57 -9.60 22.36
CA LEU A 86 29.99 -8.82 23.52
C LEU A 86 29.88 -9.63 24.82
N ALA A 87 28.76 -10.36 25.01
CA ALA A 87 28.54 -11.21 26.18
C ALA A 87 29.56 -12.36 26.27
N ALA A 88 30.05 -12.87 25.14
CA ALA A 88 31.11 -13.88 25.08
C ALA A 88 32.53 -13.32 25.31
N GLY A 89 32.67 -12.05 25.72
CA GLY A 89 33.96 -11.39 25.95
C GLY A 89 34.62 -10.83 24.68
N GLY A 90 33.92 -10.87 23.54
CA GLY A 90 34.36 -10.22 22.31
C GLY A 90 34.30 -8.69 22.41
N ARG A 91 35.09 -8.00 21.59
CA ARG A 91 35.11 -6.52 21.54
C ARG A 91 34.32 -6.02 20.33
N VAL A 92 33.52 -4.97 20.53
CA VAL A 92 32.81 -4.25 19.46
C VAL A 92 33.21 -2.78 19.53
N ARG A 93 33.50 -2.17 18.37
CA ARG A 93 33.76 -0.74 18.27
C ARG A 93 32.47 -0.02 17.90
N VAL A 94 32.19 1.06 18.62
CA VAL A 94 31.09 1.97 18.32
C VAL A 94 31.74 3.25 17.81
N GLU A 95 31.35 3.68 16.62
CA GLU A 95 31.76 4.98 16.12
C GLU A 95 31.04 6.06 16.94
N GLY A 96 31.83 6.93 17.57
CA GLY A 96 31.35 8.04 18.37
C GLY A 96 31.97 9.34 17.88
N ARG A 97 31.23 10.44 17.98
CA ARG A 97 31.74 11.79 17.81
C ARG A 97 31.50 12.57 19.10
N CYS A 98 32.57 13.12 19.65
CA CYS A 98 32.49 14.09 20.73
C CYS A 98 32.77 15.47 20.14
N SER A 99 31.76 16.34 20.10
CA SER A 99 31.86 17.72 19.63
C SER A 99 32.31 18.70 20.72
N VAL A 100 32.47 18.24 21.96
CA VAL A 100 32.96 19.07 23.06
C VAL A 100 34.48 19.22 22.91
N PRO A 101 35.02 20.44 22.80
CA PRO A 101 36.47 20.62 22.82
C PRO A 101 36.98 20.09 24.15
N THR A 102 37.88 19.11 24.10
CA THR A 102 38.62 18.67 25.29
C THR A 102 39.28 19.92 25.85
N GLN A 103 38.96 20.29 27.09
CA GLN A 103 39.77 21.23 27.84
C GLN A 103 41.10 20.51 28.14
N THR A 104 41.98 20.44 27.13
CA THR A 104 43.37 20.07 27.35
C THR A 104 44.00 21.25 28.06
N GLU A 105 44.38 21.05 29.33
CA GLU A 105 45.36 21.91 29.98
C GLU A 105 46.57 22.05 29.04
N THR A 106 46.83 23.29 28.62
CA THR A 106 48.00 23.77 27.88
C THR A 106 48.52 22.88 26.73
N ALA A 107 48.11 23.20 25.51
CA ALA A 107 48.71 22.66 24.29
C ALA A 107 50.21 22.98 24.22
N SER A 108 51.06 21.95 24.19
CA SER A 108 52.45 22.06 23.75
C SER A 108 52.63 21.30 22.43
N THR A 109 53.22 22.02 21.47
CA THR A 109 53.79 21.58 20.18
C THR A 109 53.15 20.36 19.46
N SER A 110 52.33 20.66 18.45
CA SER A 110 52.07 19.87 17.22
C SER A 110 52.45 18.39 17.25
N ARG A 111 51.71 17.58 18.03
CA ARG A 111 51.62 16.12 17.87
C ARG A 111 50.16 15.73 17.88
N VAL A 112 49.76 14.89 16.92
CA VAL A 112 48.51 14.13 17.01
C VAL A 112 48.63 13.26 18.27
N GLY A 113 47.94 13.67 19.35
CA GLY A 113 47.93 12.94 20.60
C GLY A 113 47.27 11.59 20.40
N ASN A 114 47.93 10.50 20.82
CA ASN A 114 47.32 9.19 20.90
C ASN A 114 46.40 9.18 22.13
N ALA A 115 45.17 9.67 21.96
CA ALA A 115 44.19 9.72 23.03
C ALA A 115 43.89 8.29 23.53
N ALA A 116 43.80 8.13 24.85
CA ALA A 116 43.47 6.84 25.45
C ALA A 116 42.15 6.31 24.89
N THR A 117 42.10 5.01 24.57
CA THR A 117 40.85 4.35 24.16
C THR A 117 39.86 4.38 25.31
N VAL A 118 38.68 4.99 25.09
CA VAL A 118 37.59 4.98 26.07
C VAL A 118 36.84 3.66 25.93
N GLU A 119 36.84 2.86 26.99
CA GLU A 119 36.02 1.64 27.06
C GLU A 119 34.71 1.93 27.79
N LEU A 120 33.60 1.53 27.18
CA LEU A 120 32.29 1.57 27.83
C LEU A 120 32.24 0.49 28.92
N SER A 121 31.60 0.82 30.05
CA SER A 121 31.29 -0.20 31.06
C SER A 121 30.38 -1.30 30.45
N PRO A 122 30.41 -2.53 30.98
CA PRO A 122 29.55 -3.60 30.47
C PRO A 122 28.05 -3.22 30.39
N GLY A 123 27.55 -2.50 31.40
CA GLY A 123 26.17 -1.98 31.41
C GLY A 123 25.92 -0.93 30.34
N ALA A 124 26.84 0.01 30.13
CA ALA A 124 26.73 1.02 29.08
C ALA A 124 26.80 0.39 27.67
N GLY A 125 27.67 -0.60 27.47
CA GLY A 125 27.77 -1.36 26.22
C GLY A 125 26.47 -2.09 25.87
N GLN A 126 25.80 -2.68 26.88
CA GLN A 126 24.53 -3.36 26.66
C GLN A 126 23.40 -2.38 26.28
N ASN A 127 23.38 -1.19 26.89
CA ASN A 127 22.41 -0.14 26.58
C ASN A 127 22.52 0.38 25.15
N VAL A 128 23.74 0.53 24.60
CA VAL A 128 23.93 0.96 23.20
C VAL A 128 23.20 0.01 22.23
N PHE A 129 23.26 -1.29 22.46
CA PHE A 129 22.57 -2.26 21.60
C PHE A 129 21.04 -2.24 21.77
N ASN A 130 20.54 -1.98 22.98
CA ASN A 130 19.11 -1.80 23.23
C ASN A 130 18.59 -0.54 22.51
N ILE A 131 19.30 0.57 22.60
CA ILE A 131 19.00 1.82 21.86
C ILE A 131 19.01 1.54 20.36
N ARG A 132 20.04 0.85 19.85
CA ARG A 132 20.12 0.48 18.43
C ARG A 132 18.93 -0.36 18.00
N ALA A 133 18.45 -1.29 18.84
CA ALA A 133 17.29 -2.12 18.51
C ALA A 133 16.00 -1.27 18.39
N GLY A 134 15.80 -0.31 19.30
CA GLY A 134 14.71 0.66 19.22
C GLY A 134 14.77 1.48 17.92
N ILE A 135 15.93 2.06 17.62
CA ILE A 135 16.13 2.86 16.40
C ILE A 135 15.85 2.04 15.14
N ILE A 136 16.34 0.79 15.06
CA ILE A 136 16.07 -0.10 13.92
C ILE A 136 14.55 -0.31 13.76
N SER A 137 13.84 -0.65 14.85
CA SER A 137 12.38 -0.81 14.83
C SER A 137 11.68 0.44 14.29
N ASP A 138 12.02 1.60 14.83
CA ASP A 138 11.32 2.84 14.50
C ASP A 138 11.63 3.29 13.08
N GLN A 139 12.88 3.14 12.63
CA GLN A 139 13.26 3.44 11.25
C GLN A 139 12.55 2.55 10.24
N GLU A 140 12.46 1.23 10.49
CA GLU A 140 11.75 0.32 9.57
C GLU A 140 10.24 0.61 9.54
N LYS A 141 9.62 0.91 10.70
CA LYS A 141 8.21 1.34 10.75
C LYS A 141 7.95 2.63 9.99
N LEU A 142 8.85 3.61 10.14
CA LEU A 142 8.74 4.89 9.43
C LEU A 142 8.90 4.72 7.91
N LYS A 143 9.86 3.92 7.46
CA LYS A 143 10.03 3.62 6.03
C LYS A 143 8.81 2.89 5.47
N TYR A 144 8.31 1.87 6.19
CA TYR A 144 7.08 1.17 5.82
C TYR A 144 5.92 2.15 5.66
N LEU A 145 5.66 3.00 6.66
CA LEU A 145 4.54 3.94 6.62
C LEU A 145 4.68 4.97 5.51
N GLN A 146 5.89 5.51 5.30
CA GLN A 146 6.15 6.45 4.22
C GLN A 146 5.91 5.82 2.85
N GLU A 147 6.36 4.59 2.64
CA GLU A 147 6.18 3.88 1.37
C GLU A 147 4.71 3.47 1.18
N TYR A 148 4.03 3.03 2.24
CA TYR A 148 2.60 2.74 2.22
C TYR A 148 1.81 3.97 1.79
N ILE A 149 2.05 5.14 2.39
CA ILE A 149 1.36 6.37 2.02
C ILE A 149 1.62 6.74 0.56
N ARG A 150 2.87 6.66 0.09
CA ARG A 150 3.24 6.98 -1.30
C ARG A 150 2.60 6.05 -2.32
N THR A 151 2.41 4.78 -1.97
CA THR A 151 1.95 3.74 -2.90
C THR A 151 0.48 3.41 -2.78
N GLN A 152 -0.18 3.74 -1.66
CA GLN A 152 -1.56 3.31 -1.39
C GLN A 152 -2.52 4.47 -1.12
N CYS A 153 -2.05 5.67 -0.79
CA CYS A 153 -2.92 6.80 -0.37
C CYS A 153 -3.06 7.90 -1.43
N TYR A 154 -3.16 7.53 -2.71
CA TYR A 154 -3.45 8.44 -3.82
C TYR A 154 -4.88 8.26 -4.36
#